data_AF-A0A9D8A2P1-F1
#
_entry.id   AF-A0A9D8A2P1-F1
#
_cell.length_a   1.000
_cell.length_b   1.000
_cell.length_c   1.000
_cell.angle_alpha   90.00
_cell.angle_beta   90.00
_cell.angle_gamma   90.00
#
_symmetry.space_group_name_H-M   'P 1'
#
loop_
_entity.id
_entity.type
_entity.pdbx_description
1 polymer ?
#
loop_
_entity_poly.entity_id
_entity_poly.type
_entity_poly.pdbx_seq_one_letter_code
_entity_poly.pdbx_strand_id
1 'polypeptide(L)'
;MSSVRKAIAYSSVTQYSSRIISIFSIAIIARILTPEELGVYAIASSIALLASELRLLGIANFIVREKDLTPNLVSSALGLTMIISWGLGILMLSTSAMIADYYNYQILREIIWILSISFFLAPYISVISSL
;
A
#
# COMPACT_ATOMS: atom_id res chain seq x y z
N MET A 1 -23.51 -24.65 0.57
CA MET A 1 -24.31 -23.43 0.27
C MET A 1 -24.28 -22.39 1.39
N SER A 2 -24.25 -22.75 2.69
CA SER A 2 -24.14 -21.77 3.81
C SER A 2 -22.73 -21.17 3.99
N SER A 3 -21.66 -21.90 3.63
CA SER A 3 -20.27 -21.46 3.73
C SER A 3 -19.93 -20.31 2.77
N VAL A 4 -20.37 -20.39 1.51
CA VAL A 4 -20.14 -19.34 0.50
C VAL A 4 -20.85 -18.04 0.89
N ARG A 5 -22.11 -18.11 1.35
CA ARG A 5 -22.86 -16.92 1.79
C ARG A 5 -22.25 -16.29 3.04
N LYS A 6 -21.73 -17.08 3.99
CA LYS A 6 -20.96 -16.57 5.14
C LYS A 6 -19.64 -15.93 4.68
N ALA A 7 -18.90 -16.55 3.77
CA ALA A 7 -17.65 -15.99 3.24
C ALA A 7 -17.87 -14.65 2.53
N ILE A 8 -18.92 -14.56 1.70
CA ILE A 8 -19.32 -13.31 1.05
C ILE A 8 -19.72 -12.26 2.08
N ALA A 9 -20.49 -12.64 3.11
CA ALA A 9 -20.90 -11.72 4.18
C ALA A 9 -19.68 -11.19 4.96
N TYR A 10 -18.74 -12.06 5.34
CA TYR A 10 -17.51 -11.64 6.03
C TYR A 10 -16.64 -10.73 5.14
N SER A 11 -16.40 -11.09 3.88
CA SER A 11 -15.62 -10.25 2.96
C SER A 11 -16.29 -8.89 2.74
N SER A 12 -17.62 -8.85 2.61
CA SER A 12 -18.36 -7.61 2.46
C SER A 12 -18.23 -6.74 3.70
N VAL A 13 -18.45 -7.30 4.89
CA VAL A 13 -18.33 -6.58 6.17
C VAL A 13 -16.92 -6.00 6.30
N THR A 14 -15.89 -6.81 6.09
CA THR A 14 -14.49 -6.34 6.16
C THR A 14 -14.22 -5.21 5.17
N GLN A 15 -14.65 -5.32 3.91
CA GLN A 15 -14.44 -4.28 2.92
C GLN A 15 -15.19 -2.98 3.25
N TYR A 16 -16.46 -3.07 3.66
CA TYR A 16 -17.25 -1.90 4.02
C TYR A 16 -16.73 -1.23 5.29
N SER A 17 -16.36 -2.00 6.31
CA SER A 17 -15.73 -1.47 7.53
C SER A 17 -14.43 -0.74 7.20
N SER A 18 -13.54 -1.33 6.40
CA SER A 18 -12.30 -0.68 5.99
C SER A 18 -12.58 0.61 5.20
N ARG A 19 -13.54 0.61 4.28
CA ARG A 19 -13.93 1.82 3.52
C ARG A 19 -14.47 2.93 4.43
N ILE A 20 -15.32 2.58 5.39
CA ILE A 20 -15.86 3.54 6.36
C ILE A 20 -14.72 4.16 7.16
N ILE A 21 -13.80 3.34 7.69
CA ILE A 21 -12.63 3.81 8.42
C ILE A 21 -11.78 4.74 7.54
N SER A 22 -11.52 4.38 6.28
CA SER A 22 -10.76 5.24 5.36
C SER A 22 -11.44 6.59 5.11
N ILE A 23 -12.76 6.62 4.92
CA ILE A 23 -13.51 7.88 4.73
C ILE A 23 -13.40 8.76 5.97
N PHE A 24 -13.58 8.20 7.17
CA PHE A 24 -13.42 8.94 8.42
C PHE A 24 -11.99 9.47 8.60
N SER A 25 -10.98 8.65 8.31
CA SER A 25 -9.58 9.09 8.38
C SER A 25 -9.30 10.26 7.45
N ILE A 26 -9.78 10.21 6.20
CA ILE A 26 -9.62 11.31 5.24
C ILE A 26 -10.35 12.57 5.73
N ALA A 27 -11.56 12.44 6.27
CA ALA A 27 -12.31 13.57 6.80
C ALA A 27 -11.61 14.25 7.99
N ILE A 28 -10.97 13.46 8.87
CA ILE A 28 -10.18 13.97 9.99
C ILE A 28 -8.93 14.69 9.48
N ILE A 29 -8.19 14.06 8.56
CA ILE A 29 -7.00 14.65 7.91
C ILE A 29 -7.36 16.00 7.27
N ALA A 30 -8.46 16.05 6.51
CA ALA A 30 -8.96 17.26 5.85
C ALA A 30 -9.35 18.39 6.82
N ARG A 31 -9.66 18.08 8.08
CA ARG A 31 -9.97 19.06 9.13
C ARG A 31 -8.72 19.57 9.85
N ILE A 32 -7.67 18.76 9.94
CA ILE A 32 -6.44 19.10 10.66
C ILE A 32 -5.48 19.89 9.78
N LEU A 33 -5.38 19.52 8.51
CA LEU A 33 -4.48 20.16 7.55
C LEU A 33 -5.12 21.40 6.92
N THR A 34 -4.27 22.39 6.64
CA THR A 34 -4.65 23.54 5.82
C THR A 34 -4.88 23.13 4.35
N PRO A 35 -5.63 23.92 3.56
CA PRO A 35 -5.87 23.60 2.15
C PRO A 35 -4.58 23.42 1.33
N GLU A 36 -3.53 24.18 1.67
CA GLU A 36 -2.23 24.08 1.02
C GLU A 36 -1.52 22.75 1.35
N GLU A 37 -1.46 22.39 2.65
CA GLU A 37 -0.85 21.14 3.09
C GLU A 37 -1.63 19.90 2.57
N LEU A 38 -2.96 20.00 2.43
CA LEU A 38 -3.77 18.97 1.80
C LEU A 38 -3.37 18.75 0.34
N GLY A 39 -3.06 19.82 -0.40
CA GLY A 39 -2.56 19.73 -1.77
C GLY A 39 -1.23 18.97 -1.83
N VAL A 40 -0.28 19.32 -0.96
CA VAL A 40 1.03 18.64 -0.90
C VAL A 40 0.88 17.16 -0.52
N TYR A 41 0.03 16.86 0.47
CA TYR A 41 -0.28 15.48 0.87
C TYR A 41 -0.94 14.69 -0.27
N ALA A 42 -1.85 15.30 -1.03
CA ALA A 42 -2.52 14.66 -2.16
C ALA A 42 -1.52 14.26 -3.25
N ILE A 43 -0.51 15.10 -3.54
CA ILE A 43 0.56 14.78 -4.49
C ILE A 43 1.36 13.57 -3.99
N ALA A 44 1.85 13.62 -2.74
CA ALA A 44 2.65 12.54 -2.16
C ALA A 44 1.88 11.20 -2.12
N SER A 45 0.64 11.24 -1.65
CA SER A 45 -0.22 10.06 -1.53
C SER A 45 -0.61 9.49 -2.88
N SER A 46 -0.79 10.32 -3.92
CA SER A 46 -1.04 9.84 -5.28
C SER A 46 0.14 9.03 -5.83
N ILE A 47 1.37 9.50 -5.59
CA ILE A 47 2.60 8.77 -5.95
C ILE A 47 2.67 7.44 -5.19
N ALA A 48 2.42 7.47 -3.87
CA ALA A 48 2.39 6.27 -3.05
C ALA A 48 1.29 5.28 -3.49
N LEU A 49 0.13 5.77 -3.89
CA LEU A 49 -0.97 4.95 -4.40
C LEU A 49 -0.55 4.24 -5.69
N LEU A 50 0.02 4.97 -6.65
CA LEU A 50 0.52 4.39 -7.90
C LEU A 50 1.58 3.31 -7.63
N ALA A 51 2.54 3.58 -6.74
CA ALA A 51 3.53 2.59 -6.35
C ALA A 51 2.89 1.37 -5.66
N SER A 52 1.85 1.56 -4.84
CA SER A 52 1.11 0.46 -4.22
C SER A 52 0.40 -0.41 -5.24
N GLU A 53 -0.22 0.17 -6.26
CA GLU A 53 -0.85 -0.57 -7.36
C GLU A 53 0.19 -1.38 -8.15
N LEU A 54 1.36 -0.81 -8.45
CA LEU A 54 2.47 -1.54 -9.09
C LEU A 54 2.94 -2.73 -8.24
N ARG A 55 3.02 -2.56 -6.92
CA ARG A 55 3.35 -3.65 -5.99
C ARG A 55 2.31 -4.78 -6.08
N LEU A 56 1.02 -4.45 -6.13
CA LEU A 56 -0.07 -5.43 -6.20
C LEU A 56 -0.04 -6.24 -7.50
N LEU A 57 0.33 -5.62 -8.62
CA LEU A 57 0.53 -6.34 -9.89
C LEU A 57 1.61 -7.43 -9.78
N GLY A 58 2.68 -7.17 -9.03
CA GLY A 58 3.72 -8.16 -8.76
C GLY A 58 3.21 -9.38 -7.99
N ILE A 59 2.39 -9.14 -6.97
CA ILE A 59 1.85 -10.18 -6.07
C ILE A 59 0.79 -11.03 -6.78
N ALA A 60 -0.13 -10.38 -7.51
CA ALA A 60 -1.24 -11.05 -8.19
C ALA A 60 -0.77 -12.06 -9.24
N ASN A 61 0.33 -11.77 -9.94
CA ASN A 61 0.90 -12.68 -10.94
C ASN A 61 1.55 -13.93 -10.33
N PHE A 62 2.04 -13.87 -9.10
CA PHE A 62 2.66 -15.01 -8.43
C PHE A 62 1.59 -16.00 -7.92
N ILE A 63 0.59 -15.49 -7.20
CA ILE A 63 -0.43 -16.32 -6.55
C ILE A 63 -1.33 -17.04 -7.57
N VAL A 64 -1.65 -16.42 -8.69
CA VAL A 64 -2.55 -17.01 -9.72
C VAL A 64 -1.91 -18.17 -10.47
N ARG A 65 -0.57 -18.29 -10.46
CA ARG A 65 0.15 -19.28 -11.28
C ARG A 65 0.22 -20.68 -10.68
N GLU A 66 -0.03 -20.86 -9.38
CA GLU A 66 0.21 -22.15 -8.72
C GLU A 66 -1.05 -22.75 -8.08
N LYS A 67 -1.34 -24.00 -8.44
CA LYS A 67 -2.50 -24.78 -7.99
C LYS A 67 -2.26 -25.54 -6.67
N ASP A 68 -1.00 -25.78 -6.29
CA ASP A 68 -0.63 -26.54 -5.10
C ASP A 68 0.29 -25.71 -4.20
N LEU A 69 -0.25 -25.22 -3.08
CA LEU A 69 0.45 -24.40 -2.09
C LEU A 69 1.44 -25.26 -1.30
N THR A 70 2.68 -25.35 -1.76
CA THR A 70 3.78 -25.98 -1.00
C THR A 70 4.52 -24.95 -0.13
N PRO A 71 5.13 -25.33 1.00
CA PRO A 71 5.84 -24.39 1.91
C PRO A 71 6.95 -23.56 1.23
N ASN A 72 7.61 -24.13 0.22
CA ASN A 72 8.66 -23.46 -0.56
C ASN A 72 8.11 -22.30 -1.41
N LEU A 73 6.85 -22.41 -1.81
CA LEU A 73 6.15 -21.46 -2.67
C LEU A 73 5.75 -20.21 -1.90
N VAL A 74 5.30 -20.39 -0.65
CA VAL A 74 5.08 -19.29 0.30
C VAL A 74 6.37 -18.50 0.48
N SER A 75 7.50 -19.17 0.74
CA SER A 75 8.79 -18.49 0.92
C SER A 75 9.25 -17.74 -0.35
N SER A 76 8.96 -18.29 -1.53
CA SER A 76 9.27 -17.65 -2.82
C SER A 76 8.37 -16.44 -3.11
N ALA A 77 7.08 -16.54 -2.78
CA ALA A 77 6.11 -15.43 -2.85
C ALA A 77 6.55 -14.27 -1.96
N LEU A 78 7.03 -14.59 -0.76
CA LEU A 78 7.54 -13.62 0.20
C LEU A 78 8.79 -12.93 -0.31
N GLY A 79 9.77 -13.69 -0.83
CA GLY A 79 10.97 -13.12 -1.43
C GLY A 79 10.66 -12.16 -2.57
N LEU A 80 9.75 -12.55 -3.48
CA LEU A 80 9.32 -11.69 -4.58
C LEU A 80 8.61 -10.43 -4.08
N THR A 81 7.66 -10.58 -3.14
CA THR A 81 6.94 -9.45 -2.55
C THR A 81 7.89 -8.48 -1.86
N MET A 82 8.91 -8.99 -1.17
CA MET A 82 9.93 -8.22 -0.48
C MET A 82 10.79 -7.43 -1.49
N ILE A 83 11.29 -8.08 -2.54
CA ILE A 83 12.08 -7.41 -3.60
C ILE A 83 11.28 -6.27 -4.25
N ILE A 84 10.02 -6.53 -4.63
CA ILE A 84 9.19 -5.52 -5.29
C ILE A 84 8.87 -4.37 -4.33
N SER A 85 8.44 -4.68 -3.10
CA SER A 85 8.05 -3.64 -2.13
C SER A 85 9.23 -2.79 -1.72
N TRP A 86 10.36 -3.40 -1.38
CA TRP A 86 11.57 -2.68 -0.98
C TRP A 86 12.17 -1.91 -2.15
N GLY A 87 12.16 -2.48 -3.36
CA GLY A 87 12.58 -1.79 -4.58
C GLY A 87 11.79 -0.50 -4.82
N LEU A 88 10.46 -0.57 -4.70
CA LEU A 88 9.59 0.60 -4.80
C LEU A 88 9.80 1.60 -3.65
N GLY A 89 9.97 1.13 -2.42
CA GLY A 89 10.26 1.99 -1.26
C GLY A 89 11.58 2.76 -1.43
N ILE A 90 12.64 2.09 -1.90
CA ILE A 90 13.94 2.71 -2.19
C ILE A 90 13.81 3.70 -3.35
N LEU A 91 13.06 3.36 -4.40
CA LEU A 91 12.82 4.25 -5.53
C LEU A 91 12.08 5.52 -5.10
N MET A 92 11.08 5.41 -4.23
CA MET A 92 10.41 6.58 -3.65
C MET A 92 11.38 7.43 -2.82
N LEU A 93 12.24 6.82 -2.00
CA LEU A 93 13.24 7.55 -1.21
C LEU A 93 14.24 8.29 -2.11
N SER A 94 14.76 7.65 -3.16
CA SER A 94 15.75 8.25 -4.05
C SER A 94 15.16 9.37 -4.92
N THR A 95 13.91 9.21 -5.37
CA THR A 95 13.21 10.22 -6.20
C THR A 95 12.57 11.34 -5.39
N SER A 96 12.40 11.18 -4.07
CA SER A 96 11.75 12.16 -3.19
C SER A 96 12.29 13.59 -3.29
N ALA A 97 13.62 13.76 -3.35
CA ALA A 97 14.25 15.07 -3.46
C ALA A 97 13.94 15.74 -4.81
N MET A 98 14.07 15.00 -5.91
CA MET A 98 13.77 15.49 -7.25
C MET A 98 12.30 15.92 -7.39
N ILE A 99 11.38 15.16 -6.77
CA ILE A 99 9.95 15.49 -6.76
C ILE A 99 9.69 16.75 -5.91
N ALA A 100 10.30 16.87 -4.74
CA ALA A 100 10.18 18.04 -3.88
C ALA A 100 10.67 19.32 -4.56
N ASP A 101 11.80 19.23 -5.28
CA ASP A 101 12.37 20.34 -6.05
C ASP A 101 11.47 20.72 -7.23
N TYR A 102 10.90 19.74 -7.94
CA TYR A 102 9.97 19.99 -9.06
C TYR A 102 8.72 20.77 -8.62
N TYR A 103 8.16 20.42 -7.46
CA TYR A 103 6.98 21.08 -6.90
C TYR A 103 7.30 22.31 -6.05
N ASN A 104 8.58 22.61 -5.78
CA ASN A 104 9.04 23.69 -4.88
C ASN A 104 8.51 23.60 -3.44
N TYR A 105 8.22 22.38 -2.95
CA TYR A 105 7.77 22.13 -1.57
C TYR A 105 8.72 21.17 -0.86
N GLN A 106 9.57 21.67 0.05
CA GLN A 106 10.51 20.81 0.79
C GLN A 106 9.82 19.81 1.71
N ILE A 107 8.67 20.17 2.30
CA ILE A 107 7.85 19.26 3.13
C ILE A 107 7.40 18.02 2.34
N LEU A 108 7.27 18.11 1.01
CA LEU A 108 6.88 16.98 0.15
C LEU A 108 7.87 15.81 0.26
N ARG A 109 9.17 16.11 0.40
CA ARG A 109 10.21 15.11 0.58
C ARG A 109 9.97 14.28 1.84
N GLU A 110 9.68 14.95 2.95
CA GLU A 110 9.44 14.30 4.24
C GLU A 110 8.17 13.44 4.20
N ILE A 111 7.11 13.92 3.56
CA ILE A 111 5.88 13.15 3.40
C ILE A 111 6.14 11.89 2.56
N ILE A 112 6.88 11.99 1.45
CA ILE A 112 7.25 10.83 0.63
C ILE A 112 8.10 9.84 1.42
N TRP A 113 9.01 10.31 2.29
CA TRP A 113 9.78 9.45 3.18
C TRP A 113 8.91 8.71 4.18
N ILE A 114 7.95 9.39 4.81
CA ILE A 114 7.02 8.75 5.74
C ILE A 114 6.18 7.69 5.02
N LEU A 115 5.68 8.00 3.83
CA LEU A 115 4.87 7.07 3.05
C LEU A 115 5.68 5.86 2.55
N SER A 116 6.96 6.04 2.21
CA SER A 116 7.80 4.94 1.72
C SER A 116 8.07 3.87 2.78
N ILE A 117 8.04 4.22 4.08
CA ILE A 117 8.16 3.26 5.20
C ILE A 117 7.11 2.15 5.08
N SER A 118 5.90 2.48 4.65
CA SER A 118 4.82 1.51 4.48
C SER A 118 5.18 0.38 3.50
N PHE A 119 6.05 0.64 2.52
CA PHE A 119 6.50 -0.35 1.55
C PHE A 119 7.50 -1.35 2.16
N PHE A 120 8.30 -0.92 3.13
CA PHE A 120 9.22 -1.83 3.84
C PHE A 120 8.46 -2.74 4.80
N LEU A 121 7.35 -2.27 5.36
CA LEU A 121 6.47 -3.04 6.26
C LEU A 121 5.50 -3.98 5.51
N ALA A 122 5.15 -3.66 4.26
CA ALA A 122 4.14 -4.40 3.49
C ALA A 122 4.39 -5.91 3.37
N PRO A 123 5.62 -6.41 3.12
CA PRO A 123 5.87 -7.85 3.03
C PRO A 123 5.58 -8.59 4.34
N TYR A 124 5.74 -7.95 5.49
CA TYR A 124 5.49 -8.57 6.79
C TYR A 124 3.99 -8.67 7.10
N ILE A 125 3.21 -7.67 6.66
CA ILE A 125 1.75 -7.66 6.81
C ILE A 125 1.10 -8.75 5.94
N SER A 126 1.60 -8.96 4.71
CA SER A 126 1.06 -9.99 3.84
C SER A 126 1.30 -11.41 4.37
N VAL A 127 2.44 -11.68 5.02
CA VAL A 127 2.75 -12.97 5.67
C VAL A 127 1.72 -13.31 6.75
N ILE A 128 1.37 -12.33 7.59
CA ILE A 128 0.44 -12.55 8.71
C ILE A 128 -0.96 -12.85 8.17
N SER A 129 -1.34 -12.26 7.04
CA SER A 129 -2.66 -12.49 6.43
C SER A 129 -2.81 -13.84 5.72
N SER A 130 -1.70 -14.54 5.45
CA SER A 130 -1.68 -15.86 4.78
C SER A 130 -1.44 -17.04 5.73
N LEU A 131 -1.15 -16.79 7.01
CA LEU A 131 -1.12 -17.77 8.11
C LEU A 131 -2.50 -17.89 8.77
#